data_AF-A0A6I6LPX7-F1
#
_entry.id   AF-A0A6I6LPX7-F1
#
_cell.length_a   1.000
_cell.length_b   1.000
_cell.length_c   1.000
_cell.angle_alpha   90.00
_cell.angle_beta   90.00
_cell.angle_gamma   90.00
#
_symmetry.space_group_name_H-M   'P 1'
#
loop_
_entity.id
_entity.type
_entity.pdbx_description
1 polymer ?
#
loop_
_entity_poly.entity_id
_entity_poly.type
_entity_poly.pdbx_seq_one_letter_code
_entity_poly.pdbx_strand_id
1 'polypeptide(L)'
;MQRVIAVIGTAGRDKQFPMDISHWEFICRAVRFYVRPGDHLVSGGAAWADHAAVWAFNEGLSASLTLHLPAPFEASFSGGNGTSGGAANHYHRQFSRAIRRDTLADIQEAILGGAQCTYQAECKGYAAMFARNRLVAEQCTHVLAFTFGMGAEPADGGTKATWDMAGPGKMRRHVSLKPP
;
A
#
# COMPACT_ATOMS: atom_id res chain seq x y z
N MET A 1 17.66 -16.69 -2.25
CA MET A 1 16.88 -15.73 -3.05
C MET A 1 16.23 -14.75 -2.08
N GLN A 2 16.40 -13.44 -2.26
CA GLN A 2 15.80 -12.45 -1.36
C GLN A 2 14.27 -12.45 -1.52
N ARG A 3 13.52 -12.36 -0.41
CA ARG A 3 12.06 -12.21 -0.45
C ARG A 3 11.72 -10.76 -0.76
N VAL A 4 11.04 -10.54 -1.88
CA VAL A 4 10.40 -9.26 -2.23
C VAL A 4 8.90 -9.41 -1.97
N ILE A 5 8.38 -8.67 -1.00
CA ILE A 5 7.00 -8.77 -0.52
C ILE A 5 6.23 -7.55 -0.99
N ALA A 6 5.26 -7.76 -1.88
CA ALA A 6 4.25 -6.75 -2.18
C ALA A 6 3.26 -6.65 -1.02
N VAL A 7 3.12 -5.46 -0.44
CA VAL A 7 2.07 -5.16 0.55
C VAL A 7 1.04 -4.27 -0.13
N ILE A 8 -0.16 -4.81 -0.31
CA ILE A 8 -1.23 -4.16 -1.10
C ILE A 8 -2.56 -4.25 -0.37
N GLY A 9 -3.49 -3.33 -0.65
CA GLY A 9 -4.85 -3.51 -0.16
C GLY A 9 -5.77 -2.31 -0.36
N THR A 10 -6.81 -2.29 0.47
CA THR A 10 -7.77 -1.20 0.50
C THR A 10 -7.11 0.12 0.91
N ALA A 11 -7.57 1.22 0.31
CA ALA A 11 -7.26 2.58 0.72
C ALA A 11 -8.38 3.23 1.55
N GLY A 12 -9.27 2.41 2.15
CA GLY A 12 -10.42 2.91 2.92
C GLY A 12 -11.51 3.54 2.05
N ARG A 13 -11.71 3.03 0.83
CA ARG A 13 -12.64 3.62 -0.16
C ARG A 13 -14.11 3.30 0.11
N ASP A 14 -14.36 2.19 0.80
CA ASP A 14 -15.70 1.73 1.09
C ASP A 14 -16.30 2.52 2.26
N LYS A 15 -17.35 3.30 1.97
CA LYS A 15 -18.04 4.11 2.97
C LYS A 15 -19.02 3.30 3.82
N GLN A 16 -19.39 2.09 3.41
CA GLN A 16 -20.24 1.19 4.19
C GLN A 16 -19.45 0.54 5.32
N PHE A 17 -18.13 0.35 5.12
CA PHE A 17 -17.20 -0.22 6.10
C PHE A 17 -16.07 0.77 6.38
N PRO A 18 -16.36 1.89 7.08
CA PRO A 18 -15.36 2.88 7.38
C PRO A 18 -14.25 2.27 8.26
N MET A 19 -13.01 2.53 7.87
CA MET A 19 -11.85 2.05 8.60
C MET A 19 -11.49 3.00 9.75
N ASP A 20 -11.00 2.42 10.84
CA ASP A 20 -10.57 3.14 12.05
C ASP A 20 -9.21 2.61 12.55
N ILE A 21 -8.77 3.10 13.71
CA ILE A 21 -7.48 2.72 14.30
C ILE A 21 -7.36 1.20 14.56
N SER A 22 -8.45 0.50 14.87
CA SER A 22 -8.41 -0.94 15.12
C SER A 22 -8.03 -1.72 13.86
N HIS A 23 -8.53 -1.28 12.70
CA HIS A 23 -8.16 -1.85 11.41
C HIS A 23 -6.69 -1.61 11.10
N TRP A 24 -6.19 -0.41 11.37
CA TRP A 24 -4.77 -0.06 11.17
C TRP A 24 -3.85 -0.92 12.05
N GLU A 25 -4.16 -1.05 13.33
CA GLU A 25 -3.39 -1.87 14.27
C GLU A 25 -3.40 -3.35 13.87
N PHE A 26 -4.53 -3.85 13.36
CA PHE A 26 -4.62 -5.21 12.84
C PHE A 26 -3.72 -5.42 11.61
N ILE A 27 -3.76 -4.49 10.65
CA ILE A 27 -2.88 -4.52 9.48
C ILE A 27 -1.40 -4.52 9.91
N CYS A 28 -1.00 -3.61 10.80
CA CYS A 28 0.37 -3.51 11.30
C CYS A 28 0.82 -4.81 11.97
N ARG A 29 -0.05 -5.42 12.79
CA ARG A 29 0.23 -6.70 13.46
C ARG A 29 0.43 -7.83 12.47
N ALA A 30 -0.42 -7.92 11.46
CA ALA A 30 -0.30 -8.93 10.41
C ALA A 30 0.97 -8.75 9.58
N VAL A 31 1.33 -7.51 9.23
CA VAL A 31 2.61 -7.20 8.55
C VAL A 31 3.80 -7.58 9.42
N ARG A 32 3.82 -7.17 10.69
CA ARG A 32 4.89 -7.53 11.64
C ARG A 32 5.07 -9.03 11.80
N PHE A 33 3.99 -9.80 11.74
CA PHE A 33 4.06 -11.26 11.79
C PHE A 33 4.64 -11.88 10.51
N TYR A 34 4.42 -11.25 9.35
CA TYR A 34 4.77 -11.82 8.05
C TYR A 34 6.16 -11.40 7.54
N VAL A 35 6.55 -10.17 7.84
CA VAL A 35 7.79 -9.53 7.42
C VAL A 35 8.94 -9.91 8.34
N ARG A 36 10.12 -10.10 7.77
CA ARG A 36 11.38 -10.41 8.44
C ARG A 36 12.42 -9.32 8.14
N PRO A 37 13.42 -9.11 9.03
CA PRO A 37 14.43 -8.06 8.85
C PRO A 37 15.19 -8.09 7.52
N GLY A 38 15.33 -9.25 6.87
CA GLY A 38 16.02 -9.38 5.58
C GLY A 38 15.13 -9.19 4.33
N ASP A 39 13.83 -8.99 4.51
CA ASP A 39 12.89 -8.85 3.39
C ASP A 39 12.99 -7.47 2.74
N HIS A 40 12.74 -7.41 1.43
CA HIS A 40 12.51 -6.16 0.70
C HIS A 40 11.01 -5.96 0.52
N LEU A 41 10.48 -4.79 0.88
CA LEU A 41 9.06 -4.48 0.69
C LEU A 41 8.86 -3.69 -0.60
N VAL A 42 7.77 -3.96 -1.31
CA VAL A 42 7.33 -3.17 -2.47
C VAL A 42 5.85 -2.79 -2.32
N SER A 43 5.48 -1.55 -2.59
CA SER A 43 4.09 -1.10 -2.45
C SER A 43 3.75 0.12 -3.32
N GLY A 44 2.47 0.43 -3.44
CA GLY A 44 1.99 1.67 -4.09
C GLY A 44 2.02 2.89 -3.17
N GLY A 45 2.28 2.70 -1.87
CA GLY A 45 2.31 3.79 -0.88
C GLY A 45 0.96 4.48 -0.68
N ALA A 46 -0.14 3.81 -1.02
CA ALA A 46 -1.49 4.33 -0.77
C ALA A 46 -1.85 4.25 0.73
N ALA A 47 -2.92 4.96 1.12
CA ALA A 47 -3.43 4.94 2.48
C ALA A 47 -3.78 3.52 2.97
N TRP A 48 -3.82 3.34 4.29
CA TRP A 48 -4.18 2.08 4.95
C TRP A 48 -3.26 0.90 4.61
N ALA A 49 -3.69 -0.07 3.80
CA ALA A 49 -2.99 -1.34 3.65
C ALA A 49 -1.58 -1.18 3.05
N ASP A 50 -1.47 -0.46 1.94
CA ASP A 50 -0.19 -0.17 1.29
C ASP A 50 0.75 0.61 2.23
N HIS A 51 0.21 1.53 3.03
CA HIS A 51 0.96 2.32 4.01
C HIS A 51 1.62 1.46 5.10
N ALA A 52 1.16 0.23 5.32
CA ALA A 52 1.81 -0.68 6.26
C ALA A 52 3.23 -1.10 5.82
N ALA A 53 3.55 -1.01 4.52
CA ALA A 53 4.91 -1.17 4.04
C ALA A 53 5.82 -0.02 4.48
N VAL A 54 5.29 1.20 4.42
CA VAL A 54 5.97 2.44 4.85
C VAL A 54 6.23 2.38 6.34
N TRP A 55 5.19 2.06 7.13
CA TRP A 55 5.31 1.86 8.58
C TRP A 55 6.34 0.79 8.92
N ALA A 56 6.28 -0.39 8.30
CA ALA A 56 7.21 -1.47 8.61
C ALA A 56 8.67 -1.11 8.31
N PHE A 57 8.91 -0.34 7.25
CA PHE A 57 10.24 0.15 6.91
C PHE A 57 10.76 1.17 7.94
N ASN A 58 9.96 2.18 8.30
CA ASN A 58 10.37 3.20 9.29
C ASN A 58 10.62 2.59 10.68
N GLU A 59 9.91 1.51 11.01
CA GLU A 59 10.12 0.74 12.25
C GLU A 59 11.31 -0.24 12.19
N GLY A 60 12.05 -0.28 11.07
CA GLY A 60 13.20 -1.17 10.90
C GLY A 60 12.84 -2.67 10.82
N LEU A 61 11.61 -2.99 10.43
CA LEU A 61 11.14 -4.39 10.32
C LEU A 61 11.58 -5.06 9.00
N SER A 62 11.96 -4.28 8.00
CA SER A 62 12.47 -4.75 6.70
C SER A 62 13.84 -4.16 6.37
N ALA A 63 14.57 -4.79 5.46
CA ALA A 63 15.89 -4.33 5.05
C ALA A 63 15.80 -3.10 4.14
N SER A 64 14.75 -3.03 3.32
CA SER A 64 14.56 -1.96 2.34
C SER A 64 13.11 -1.88 1.86
N LEU A 65 12.78 -0.76 1.21
CA LEU A 65 11.45 -0.46 0.68
C LEU A 65 11.56 0.15 -0.73
N THR A 66 10.71 -0.29 -1.63
CA THR A 66 10.43 0.36 -2.93
C THR A 66 8.98 0.82 -2.98
N LEU A 67 8.77 2.09 -3.32
CA LEU A 67 7.46 2.69 -3.53
C LEU A 67 7.27 3.05 -5.02
N HIS A 68 6.22 2.50 -5.62
CA HIS A 68 5.75 2.93 -6.93
C HIS A 68 4.61 3.93 -6.73
N LEU A 69 4.94 5.22 -6.73
CA LEU A 69 4.04 6.27 -6.27
C LEU A 69 3.14 6.82 -7.37
N PRO A 70 1.97 7.36 -6.98
CA PRO A 70 0.94 7.69 -7.93
C PRO A 70 1.09 8.99 -8.71
N ALA A 71 2.02 9.81 -8.25
CA ALA A 71 2.40 11.10 -8.79
C ALA A 71 3.74 11.46 -8.11
N PRO A 72 4.50 12.44 -8.62
CA PRO A 72 5.57 13.07 -7.85
C PRO A 72 5.13 13.41 -6.43
N PHE A 73 6.03 13.27 -5.47
CA PHE A 73 5.75 13.51 -4.05
C PHE A 73 6.76 14.51 -3.47
N GLU A 74 6.23 15.60 -2.90
CA GLU A 74 6.99 16.61 -2.16
C GLU A 74 6.11 17.06 -0.99
N ALA A 75 6.25 16.39 0.17
CA ALA A 75 5.34 16.43 1.32
C ALA A 75 3.87 16.03 1.04
N SER A 76 3.42 16.08 -0.22
CA SER A 76 2.14 15.60 -0.71
C SER A 76 2.26 15.19 -2.18
N PHE A 77 1.31 14.41 -2.68
CA PHE A 77 1.30 14.01 -4.08
C PHE A 77 0.91 15.17 -4.99
N SER A 78 1.62 15.35 -6.12
CA SER A 78 1.26 16.37 -7.10
C SER A 78 -0.11 16.09 -7.74
N GLY A 79 -0.77 17.16 -8.18
CA GLY A 79 -2.04 17.11 -8.90
C GLY A 79 -3.28 17.43 -8.08
N GLY A 80 -4.31 17.89 -8.80
CA GLY A 80 -5.55 18.40 -8.22
C GLY A 80 -6.68 17.37 -8.16
N ASN A 81 -7.90 17.85 -7.92
CA ASN A 81 -9.09 17.02 -7.92
C ASN A 81 -9.24 16.24 -9.25
N GLY A 82 -9.65 14.98 -9.18
CA GLY A 82 -9.80 14.11 -10.34
C GLY A 82 -8.48 13.54 -10.90
N THR A 83 -7.35 13.76 -10.24
CA THR A 83 -6.06 13.11 -10.57
C THR A 83 -5.75 11.96 -9.62
N SER A 84 -4.82 11.08 -10.01
CA SER A 84 -4.33 10.00 -9.15
C SER A 84 -3.66 10.52 -7.87
N GLY A 85 -2.86 11.59 -7.95
CA GLY A 85 -2.22 12.20 -6.78
C GLY A 85 -3.22 12.90 -5.87
N GLY A 86 -4.20 13.62 -6.45
CA GLY A 86 -5.31 14.20 -5.69
C GLY A 86 -6.14 13.14 -4.95
N ALA A 87 -6.40 11.98 -5.56
CA ALA A 87 -7.06 10.85 -4.92
C ALA A 87 -6.21 10.26 -3.79
N ALA A 88 -4.91 10.07 -3.99
CA ALA A 88 -4.00 9.60 -2.95
C ALA A 88 -3.98 10.55 -1.74
N ASN A 89 -3.81 11.85 -1.97
CA ASN A 89 -3.89 12.87 -0.93
C ASN A 89 -5.23 12.84 -0.18
N HIS A 90 -6.34 12.66 -0.90
CA HIS A 90 -7.66 12.56 -0.29
C HIS A 90 -7.77 11.39 0.68
N TYR A 91 -7.33 10.19 0.27
CA TYR A 91 -7.38 9.01 1.14
C TYR A 91 -6.40 9.08 2.31
N HIS A 92 -5.19 9.61 2.11
CA HIS A 92 -4.27 9.86 3.22
C HIS A 92 -4.84 10.84 4.23
N ARG A 93 -5.52 11.92 3.82
CA ARG A 93 -6.20 12.82 4.78
C ARG A 93 -7.26 12.11 5.61
N GLN A 94 -8.05 11.21 5.02
CA GLN A 94 -9.04 10.43 5.78
C GLN A 94 -8.35 9.47 6.76
N PHE A 95 -7.34 8.76 6.28
CA PHE A 95 -6.56 7.83 7.07
C PHE A 95 -5.84 8.52 8.24
N SER A 96 -5.11 9.61 7.98
CA SER A 96 -4.45 10.44 8.99
C SER A 96 -5.41 10.88 10.10
N ARG A 97 -6.65 11.27 9.73
CA ARG A 97 -7.68 11.64 10.71
C ARG A 97 -8.13 10.45 11.55
N ALA A 98 -8.34 9.30 10.92
CA ALA A 98 -8.82 8.09 11.59
C ALA A 98 -7.81 7.56 12.63
N ILE A 99 -6.50 7.68 12.35
CA ILE A 99 -5.44 7.19 13.25
C ILE A 99 -4.72 8.30 14.03
N ARG A 100 -5.12 9.58 13.85
CA ARG A 100 -4.52 10.77 14.48
C ARG A 100 -3.00 10.88 14.30
N ARG A 101 -2.52 10.62 13.07
CA ARG A 101 -1.10 10.66 12.68
C ARG A 101 -0.96 11.30 11.30
N ASP A 102 0.17 11.96 11.02
CA ASP A 102 0.46 12.48 9.68
C ASP A 102 1.06 11.38 8.79
N THR A 103 0.21 10.76 7.99
CA THR A 103 0.61 9.63 7.14
C THR A 103 1.38 10.06 5.89
N LEU A 104 1.33 11.33 5.47
CA LEU A 104 2.21 11.80 4.39
C LEU A 104 3.61 12.07 4.93
N ALA A 105 3.73 12.54 6.17
CA ALA A 105 5.02 12.67 6.86
C ALA A 105 5.72 11.32 7.00
N ASP A 106 5.00 10.22 7.25
CA ASP A 106 5.57 8.86 7.27
C ASP A 106 6.20 8.47 5.91
N ILE A 107 5.56 8.83 4.79
CA ILE A 107 6.12 8.58 3.44
C ILE A 107 7.38 9.42 3.25
N GLN A 108 7.35 10.69 3.66
CA GLN A 108 8.50 11.57 3.58
C GLN A 108 9.68 11.04 4.41
N GLU A 109 9.40 10.54 5.62
CA GLU A 109 10.37 9.89 6.50
C GLU A 109 10.97 8.66 5.83
N ALA A 110 10.15 7.79 5.22
CA ALA A 110 10.65 6.61 4.50
C ALA A 110 11.57 6.99 3.33
N ILE A 111 11.20 8.00 2.55
CA ILE A 111 12.02 8.51 1.44
C ILE A 111 13.37 9.01 1.97
N LEU A 112 13.35 9.82 3.04
CA LEU A 112 14.58 10.31 3.68
C LEU A 112 15.42 9.19 4.31
N GLY A 113 14.76 8.13 4.79
CA GLY A 113 15.38 6.91 5.31
C GLY A 113 15.95 5.97 4.23
N GLY A 114 15.82 6.32 2.94
CA GLY A 114 16.42 5.58 1.83
C GLY A 114 15.46 4.65 1.09
N ALA A 115 14.15 4.79 1.27
CA ALA A 115 13.18 4.09 0.42
C ALA A 115 13.35 4.50 -1.05
N GLN A 116 13.42 3.52 -1.93
CA GLN A 116 13.52 3.75 -3.37
C GLN A 116 12.16 4.15 -3.92
N CYS A 117 12.09 5.19 -4.74
CA CYS A 117 10.82 5.66 -5.29
C CYS A 117 10.86 5.74 -6.81
N THR A 118 9.74 5.37 -7.42
CA THR A 118 9.42 5.72 -8.80
C THR A 118 8.11 6.49 -8.81
N TYR A 119 7.94 7.37 -9.79
CA TYR A 119 6.79 8.24 -9.88
C TYR A 119 6.11 8.06 -11.23
N GLN A 120 4.80 7.89 -11.23
CA GLN A 120 4.03 8.05 -12.46
C GLN A 120 3.87 9.54 -12.77
N ALA A 121 3.81 9.90 -14.06
CA ALA A 121 3.46 11.26 -14.45
C ALA A 121 2.06 11.63 -13.95
N GLU A 122 1.85 12.92 -13.66
CA GLU A 122 0.53 13.41 -13.31
C GLU A 122 -0.46 13.15 -14.45
N CYS A 123 -1.57 12.48 -14.12
CA CYS A 123 -2.62 12.22 -15.08
C CYS A 123 -4.01 12.32 -14.43
N LYS A 124 -5.02 12.62 -15.25
CA LYS A 124 -6.42 12.53 -14.85
C LYS A 124 -6.82 11.06 -14.64
N GLY A 125 -7.77 10.86 -13.74
CA GLY A 125 -8.32 9.54 -13.41
C GLY A 125 -7.33 8.59 -12.75
N TYR A 126 -7.61 7.30 -12.92
CA TYR A 126 -6.92 6.20 -12.25
C TYR A 126 -5.93 5.45 -13.15
N ALA A 127 -5.66 5.93 -14.37
CA ALA A 127 -4.75 5.26 -15.30
C ALA A 127 -3.38 5.02 -14.67
N ALA A 128 -2.84 6.07 -14.04
CA ALA A 128 -1.59 5.93 -13.35
C ALA A 128 -1.74 4.92 -12.16
N MET A 129 -2.90 4.83 -11.45
CA MET A 129 -3.18 3.83 -10.36
C MET A 129 -2.98 2.40 -10.82
N PHE A 130 -3.33 2.11 -12.05
CA PHE A 130 -3.09 0.81 -12.61
C PHE A 130 -1.63 0.63 -13.05
N ALA A 131 -1.00 1.67 -13.59
CA ALA A 131 0.39 1.63 -14.02
C ALA A 131 1.36 1.34 -12.86
N ARG A 132 1.22 2.01 -11.70
CA ARG A 132 2.10 1.68 -10.55
C ARG A 132 1.85 0.30 -9.97
N ASN A 133 0.59 -0.16 -9.96
CA ASN A 133 0.24 -1.50 -9.47
C ASN A 133 0.87 -2.61 -10.30
N ARG A 134 1.02 -2.39 -11.62
CA ARG A 134 1.75 -3.32 -12.49
C ARG A 134 3.20 -3.50 -12.04
N LEU A 135 3.89 -2.39 -11.74
CA LEU A 135 5.28 -2.44 -11.27
C LEU A 135 5.41 -3.21 -9.94
N VAL A 136 4.49 -2.97 -9.00
CA VAL A 136 4.41 -3.72 -7.72
C VAL A 136 4.26 -5.22 -7.99
N ALA A 137 3.36 -5.61 -8.89
CA ALA A 137 3.10 -7.01 -9.22
C ALA A 137 4.31 -7.69 -9.88
N GLU A 138 5.00 -7.01 -10.79
CA GLU A 138 6.14 -7.54 -11.53
C GLU A 138 7.37 -7.78 -10.65
N GLN A 139 7.64 -6.88 -9.70
CA GLN A 139 8.85 -6.94 -8.86
C GLN A 139 8.75 -7.93 -7.70
N CYS A 140 7.54 -8.36 -7.34
CA CYS A 140 7.35 -9.17 -6.15
C CYS A 140 7.67 -10.66 -6.35
N THR A 141 8.00 -11.32 -5.25
CA THR A 141 8.05 -12.79 -5.13
C THR A 141 6.92 -13.30 -4.23
N HIS A 142 6.45 -12.45 -3.32
CA HIS A 142 5.35 -12.70 -2.40
C HIS A 142 4.34 -11.55 -2.48
N VAL A 143 3.08 -11.85 -2.21
CA VAL A 143 2.00 -10.84 -2.10
C VAL A 143 1.29 -11.02 -0.77
N LEU A 144 1.20 -9.94 0.01
CA LEU A 144 0.37 -9.83 1.20
C LEU A 144 -0.72 -8.80 0.93
N ALA A 145 -1.95 -9.26 0.75
CA ALA A 145 -3.09 -8.45 0.36
C ALA A 145 -4.10 -8.29 1.50
N PHE A 146 -4.54 -7.06 1.76
CA PHE A 146 -5.55 -6.74 2.79
C PHE A 146 -6.82 -6.15 2.17
N THR A 147 -7.95 -6.87 2.27
CA THR A 147 -9.26 -6.35 1.82
C THR A 147 -10.38 -6.81 2.74
N PHE A 148 -11.62 -6.39 2.47
CA PHE A 148 -12.82 -6.88 3.15
C PHE A 148 -13.43 -8.15 2.51
N GLY A 149 -12.75 -8.77 1.54
CA GLY A 149 -13.18 -10.04 0.96
C GLY A 149 -13.14 -11.19 1.97
N MET A 150 -14.19 -12.01 2.02
CA MET A 150 -14.19 -13.25 2.80
C MET A 150 -13.61 -14.36 1.91
N GLY A 151 -12.32 -14.69 2.05
CA GLY A 151 -11.71 -15.74 1.23
C GLY A 151 -10.18 -15.70 1.22
N ALA A 152 -9.58 -16.62 0.46
CA ALA A 152 -8.14 -16.74 0.29
C ALA A 152 -7.54 -15.72 -0.72
N GLU A 153 -8.39 -14.90 -1.34
CA GLU A 153 -8.00 -13.85 -2.28
C GLU A 153 -8.88 -12.59 -2.16
N PRO A 154 -8.39 -11.42 -2.60
CA PRO A 154 -9.21 -10.22 -2.71
C PRO A 154 -10.46 -10.45 -3.59
N ALA A 155 -11.61 -9.90 -3.19
CA ALA A 155 -12.85 -10.08 -3.94
C ALA A 155 -12.87 -9.28 -5.25
N ASP A 156 -12.44 -8.02 -5.21
CA ASP A 156 -12.54 -7.10 -6.35
C ASP A 156 -11.54 -5.91 -6.30
N GLY A 157 -11.67 -5.02 -7.29
CA GLY A 157 -10.99 -3.73 -7.34
C GLY A 157 -9.50 -3.77 -7.68
N GLY A 158 -8.82 -2.65 -7.43
CA GLY A 158 -7.40 -2.47 -7.78
C GLY A 158 -6.45 -3.45 -7.06
N THR A 159 -6.82 -3.89 -5.86
CA THR A 159 -6.06 -4.91 -5.11
C THR A 159 -6.16 -6.27 -5.79
N LYS A 160 -7.36 -6.70 -6.20
CA LYS A 160 -7.55 -7.94 -6.97
C LYS A 160 -6.82 -7.90 -8.31
N ALA A 161 -6.88 -6.78 -9.02
CA ALA A 161 -6.14 -6.60 -10.27
C ALA A 161 -4.61 -6.79 -10.07
N THR A 162 -4.06 -6.26 -8.98
CA THR A 162 -2.63 -6.41 -8.64
C THR A 162 -2.29 -7.86 -8.26
N TRP A 163 -3.15 -8.50 -7.48
CA TRP A 163 -3.03 -9.92 -7.10
C TRP A 163 -3.03 -10.86 -8.30
N ASP A 164 -3.87 -10.57 -9.30
CA ASP A 164 -3.97 -11.35 -10.53
C ASP A 164 -2.76 -11.12 -11.43
N MET A 165 -2.31 -9.86 -11.58
CA MET A 165 -1.09 -9.53 -12.33
C MET A 165 0.16 -10.21 -11.77
N ALA A 166 0.28 -10.32 -10.45
CA ALA A 166 1.41 -11.01 -9.82
C ALA A 166 1.46 -12.50 -10.23
N GLY A 167 0.29 -13.09 -10.46
CA GLY A 167 0.13 -14.45 -10.97
C GLY A 167 0.29 -15.55 -9.90
N PRO A 168 -0.12 -16.79 -10.23
CA PRO A 168 -0.12 -17.91 -9.29
C PRO A 168 1.28 -18.45 -8.97
N GLY A 169 2.31 -18.10 -9.74
CA GLY A 169 3.69 -18.51 -9.48
C GLY A 169 4.36 -17.81 -8.29
N LYS A 170 3.67 -16.87 -7.63
CA LYS A 170 4.14 -16.13 -6.45
C LYS A 170 3.54 -16.73 -5.18
N MET A 171 4.21 -16.56 -4.05
CA MET A 171 3.61 -16.91 -2.75
C MET A 171 2.63 -15.82 -2.33
N ARG A 172 1.32 -16.11 -2.34
CA ARG A 172 0.28 -15.09 -2.11
C ARG A 172 -0.52 -15.39 -0.84
N ARG A 173 -0.78 -14.36 -0.04
CA ARG A 173 -1.59 -14.43 1.17
C ARG A 173 -2.58 -13.27 1.20
N HIS A 174 -3.85 -13.60 1.34
CA HIS A 174 -4.89 -12.62 1.61
C HIS A 174 -5.22 -12.61 3.10
N VAL A 175 -5.46 -11.42 3.64
CA VAL A 175 -5.88 -11.17 5.01
C VAL A 175 -7.17 -10.36 4.96
N SER A 176 -8.27 -10.96 5.41
CA SER A 176 -9.55 -10.26 5.53
C SER A 176 -9.49 -9.26 6.68
N LEU A 177 -10.02 -8.06 6.44
CA LEU A 177 -10.20 -6.99 7.42
C LEU A 177 -11.58 -7.00 8.07
N LYS A 178 -12.48 -7.92 7.66
CA LYS A 178 -13.75 -8.10 8.36
C LYS A 178 -13.48 -8.67 9.76
N PRO A 179 -14.23 -8.22 10.79
CA PRO A 179 -14.21 -8.88 12.08
C PRO A 179 -14.48 -10.38 11.93
N PRO A 180 -13.84 -11.23 12.76
CA PRO A 180 -14.16 -12.66 12.80
C PRO A 180 -15.61 -12.92 13.21
#